data_AF-A0A9D7DGL5-F1
#
_entry.id   AF-A0A9D7DGL5-F1
#
_cell.length_a   1.000
_cell.length_b   1.000
_cell.length_c   1.000
_cell.angle_alpha   90.00
_cell.angle_beta   90.00
_cell.angle_gamma   90.00
#
_symmetry.space_group_name_H-M   'P 1'
#
loop_
_entity.id
_entity.type
_entity.pdbx_description
1 polymer ?
#
loop_
_entity_poly.entity_id
_entity_poly.type
_entity_poly.pdbx_seq_one_letter_code
_entity_poly.pdbx_strand_id
1 'polypeptide(L)'
;AIVDWVIVALRPVAAPNVVAASRAVLLQRDGDVVDLDGVATVGFSGLAHDNYSVVVKPRNHLPVMLSLSTPFAYGTSTATVDFTLPGTQVYDADARKNVDGVMVLAAGDATFNEELKYVGLGNDRDPILSRIGGSVPTATIAGYWPEDVNMDGIVKYVGANNDRDPILLNVGGSTPTAVRNAQLP
;
A
#
# COMPACT_ATOMS: atom_id res chain seq x y z
N ALA A 1 8.74 3.98 -16.57
CA ALA A 1 8.48 5.39 -16.17
C ALA A 1 7.99 5.40 -14.74
N ILE A 2 8.40 6.40 -13.94
CA ILE A 2 7.99 6.51 -12.53
C ILE A 2 6.53 6.94 -12.45
N VAL A 3 5.74 6.31 -11.58
CA VAL A 3 4.31 6.57 -11.40
C VAL A 3 3.93 6.92 -9.96
N ASP A 4 4.66 6.40 -8.97
CA ASP A 4 4.39 6.67 -7.56
C ASP A 4 5.69 6.49 -6.74
N TRP A 5 5.60 6.66 -5.42
CA TRP A 5 6.59 6.20 -4.46
C TRP A 5 5.96 5.19 -3.51
N VAL A 6 6.80 4.34 -2.92
CA VAL A 6 6.43 3.43 -1.85
C VAL A 6 7.48 3.48 -0.74
N ILE A 7 7.09 3.18 0.49
CA ILE A 7 8.03 2.88 1.56
C ILE A 7 8.35 1.40 1.53
N VAL A 8 9.63 1.06 1.48
CA VAL A 8 10.12 -0.30 1.69
C VAL A 8 10.78 -0.35 3.06
N ALA A 9 10.33 -1.29 3.90
CA ALA A 9 10.92 -1.53 5.20
C ALA A 9 11.37 -2.99 5.35
N LEU A 10 12.46 -3.20 6.07
CA LEU A 10 12.99 -4.51 6.41
C LEU A 10 12.82 -4.77 7.91
N ARG A 11 12.17 -5.88 8.23
CA ARG A 11 11.91 -6.32 9.61
C ARG A 11 12.63 -7.65 9.85
N PRO A 12 13.51 -7.77 10.87
CA PRO A 12 14.20 -9.04 11.15
C PRO A 12 13.18 -10.13 11.50
N VAL A 13 13.36 -11.35 11.00
CA VAL A 13 12.45 -12.46 11.33
C VAL A 13 12.42 -12.76 12.83
N ALA A 14 13.56 -12.59 13.51
CA ALA A 14 13.67 -12.81 14.95
C ALA A 14 12.99 -11.74 15.82
N ALA A 15 12.70 -10.56 15.25
CA ALA A 15 12.08 -9.42 15.94
C ALA A 15 11.16 -8.67 14.97
N PRO A 16 10.05 -9.28 14.54
CA PRO A 16 9.29 -8.78 13.39
C PRO A 16 8.53 -7.47 13.66
N ASN A 17 8.32 -7.13 14.94
CA ASN A 17 7.78 -5.83 15.37
C ASN A 17 8.80 -4.68 15.30
N VAL A 18 10.07 -4.97 15.00
CA VAL A 18 11.14 -3.97 14.87
C VAL A 18 11.41 -3.66 13.40
N VAL A 19 11.31 -2.38 13.02
CA VAL A 19 11.77 -1.90 11.72
C VAL A 19 13.29 -1.69 11.79
N ALA A 20 14.06 -2.60 11.21
CA ALA A 20 15.51 -2.50 11.19
C ALA A 20 16.02 -1.44 10.20
N ALA A 21 15.33 -1.30 9.07
CA ALA A 21 15.58 -0.24 8.11
C ALA A 21 14.30 0.11 7.34
N SER A 22 14.17 1.36 6.90
CA SER A 22 13.06 1.82 6.07
C SER A 22 13.50 2.97 5.19
N ARG A 23 12.98 3.02 3.96
CA ARG A 23 13.24 4.10 3.01
C ARG A 23 12.09 4.26 2.02
N ALA A 24 11.85 5.50 1.59
CA ALA A 24 11.04 5.79 0.42
C ALA A 24 11.84 5.51 -0.86
N VAL A 25 11.17 4.92 -1.85
CA VAL A 25 11.72 4.49 -3.14
C VAL A 25 10.69 4.72 -4.24
N LEU A 26 11.11 4.59 -5.50
CA LEU A 26 10.26 4.91 -6.64
C LEU A 26 9.55 3.65 -7.15
N LEU A 27 8.29 3.80 -7.53
CA LEU A 27 7.49 2.78 -8.20
C LEU A 27 7.42 3.09 -9.70
N GLN A 28 7.77 2.10 -10.52
CA GLN A 28 7.66 2.16 -11.97
C GLN A 28 6.29 1.64 -12.44
N ARG A 29 5.88 2.06 -13.64
CA ARG A 29 4.58 1.73 -14.25
C ARG A 29 4.36 0.23 -14.47
N ASP A 30 5.42 -0.53 -14.64
CA ASP A 30 5.40 -1.98 -14.81
C ASP A 30 5.36 -2.74 -13.46
N GLY A 31 5.38 -2.02 -12.34
CA GLY A 31 5.29 -2.60 -10.99
C GLY A 31 6.64 -2.74 -10.28
N ASP A 32 7.75 -2.42 -10.96
CA ASP A 32 9.08 -2.51 -10.35
C ASP A 32 9.31 -1.40 -9.33
N VAL A 33 9.92 -1.77 -8.20
CA VAL A 33 10.34 -0.84 -7.15
C VAL A 33 11.85 -0.65 -7.24
N VAL A 34 12.27 0.59 -7.46
CA VAL A 34 13.66 0.97 -7.78
C VAL A 34 14.16 2.09 -6.87
N ASP A 35 15.48 2.25 -6.80
CA ASP A 35 16.13 3.35 -6.09
C ASP A 35 15.76 4.73 -6.69
N LEU A 36 16.21 5.81 -6.05
CA LEU A 36 15.87 7.19 -6.37
C LEU A 36 16.43 7.66 -7.72
N ASP A 37 17.37 6.91 -8.30
CA ASP A 37 17.84 7.14 -9.68
C ASP A 37 16.86 6.60 -10.74
N GLY A 38 15.82 5.88 -10.30
CA GLY A 38 14.80 5.30 -11.15
C GLY A 38 15.24 4.04 -11.89
N VAL A 39 16.40 3.45 -11.57
CA VAL A 39 16.97 2.29 -12.29
C VAL A 39 17.57 1.25 -11.35
N ALA A 40 18.31 1.66 -10.32
CA ALA A 40 19.02 0.73 -9.44
C ALA A 40 18.06 -0.08 -8.56
N THR A 41 18.52 -1.25 -8.12
CA THR A 41 17.81 -2.06 -7.12
C THR A 41 17.88 -1.40 -5.75
N VAL A 42 16.83 -1.54 -4.96
CA VAL A 42 16.76 -0.97 -3.60
C VAL A 42 17.80 -1.61 -2.67
N GLY A 43 18.72 -0.78 -2.14
CA GLY A 43 19.71 -1.19 -1.14
C GLY A 43 19.52 -0.54 0.24
N PHE A 44 20.05 -1.17 1.29
CA PHE A 44 20.03 -0.67 2.67
C PHE A 44 21.45 -0.65 3.27
N SER A 45 22.12 0.51 3.22
CA SER A 45 23.49 0.64 3.72
C SER A 45 23.57 0.38 5.23
N GLY A 46 24.56 -0.42 5.64
CA GLY A 46 24.83 -0.68 7.07
C GLY A 46 23.90 -1.71 7.74
N LEU A 47 22.98 -2.32 6.99
CA LEU A 47 22.16 -3.42 7.49
C LEU A 47 22.96 -4.73 7.49
N ALA A 48 22.84 -5.50 8.57
CA ALA A 48 23.52 -6.78 8.71
C ALA A 48 22.99 -7.83 7.73
N HIS A 49 23.83 -8.81 7.40
CA HIS A 49 23.41 -10.01 6.69
C HIS A 49 22.53 -10.87 7.59
N ASP A 50 21.25 -11.01 7.23
CA ASP A 50 20.30 -11.83 7.96
C ASP A 50 19.02 -12.07 7.11
N ASN A 51 18.08 -12.82 7.66
CA ASN A 51 16.75 -13.01 7.12
C ASN A 51 15.79 -11.89 7.58
N TYR A 52 15.19 -11.22 6.61
CA TYR A 52 14.24 -10.14 6.81
C TYR A 52 12.91 -10.44 6.14
N SER A 53 11.82 -9.98 6.73
CA SER A 53 10.58 -9.79 6.00
C SER A 53 10.57 -8.40 5.37
N VAL A 54 10.29 -8.37 4.07
CA VAL A 54 10.14 -7.12 3.31
C VAL A 54 8.71 -6.63 3.48
N VAL A 55 8.56 -5.35 3.82
CA VAL A 55 7.28 -4.63 3.84
C VAL A 55 7.27 -3.62 2.70
N VAL A 56 6.17 -3.55 1.96
CA VAL A 56 5.89 -2.48 0.98
C VAL A 56 4.66 -1.73 1.46
N LYS A 57 4.81 -0.42 1.69
CA LYS A 57 3.73 0.49 2.11
C LYS A 57 3.52 1.58 1.04
N PRO A 58 2.47 1.46 0.21
CA PRO A 58 2.11 2.48 -0.78
C PRO A 58 1.42 3.68 -0.15
N ARG A 59 1.31 4.77 -0.91
CA ARG A 59 0.78 6.07 -0.46
C ARG A 59 -0.63 6.04 0.12
N ASN A 60 -1.53 5.18 -0.38
CA ASN A 60 -2.93 5.15 0.05
C ASN A 60 -3.59 3.76 -0.06
N HIS A 61 -2.78 2.70 0.04
CA HIS A 61 -3.21 1.32 0.08
C HIS A 61 -2.66 0.66 1.33
N LEU A 62 -3.34 -0.36 1.84
CA LEU A 62 -2.83 -1.14 2.96
C LEU A 62 -1.49 -1.81 2.58
N PRO A 63 -0.50 -1.81 3.48
CA PRO A 63 0.80 -2.39 3.22
C PRO A 63 0.74 -3.92 3.13
N VAL A 64 1.78 -4.49 2.53
CA VAL A 64 2.01 -5.94 2.49
C VAL A 64 3.37 -6.29 3.08
N MET A 65 3.46 -7.42 3.75
CA MET A 65 4.70 -7.95 4.31
C MET A 65 4.90 -9.41 3.88
N LEU A 66 6.14 -9.78 3.55
CA LEU A 66 6.51 -11.19 3.35
C LEU A 66 6.23 -12.02 4.60
N SER A 67 5.83 -13.28 4.40
CA SER A 67 5.68 -14.23 5.50
C SER A 67 7.01 -14.45 6.24
N LEU A 68 6.94 -14.56 7.56
CA LEU A 68 8.08 -14.93 8.40
C LEU A 68 8.63 -16.32 8.05
N SER A 69 7.83 -17.18 7.42
CA SER A 69 8.23 -18.53 7.00
C SER A 69 8.99 -18.55 5.67
N THR A 70 8.91 -17.49 4.87
CA THR A 70 9.63 -17.36 3.59
C THR A 70 10.33 -15.99 3.52
N PRO A 71 11.33 -15.77 4.40
CA PRO A 71 11.99 -14.47 4.47
C PRO A 71 12.95 -14.25 3.31
N PHE A 72 13.29 -12.98 3.12
CA PHE A 72 14.33 -12.52 2.22
C PHE A 72 15.71 -12.58 2.90
N ALA A 73 16.69 -13.23 2.28
CA ALA A 73 18.06 -13.34 2.80
C ALA A 73 18.91 -12.14 2.34
N TYR A 74 19.07 -11.12 3.18
CA TYR A 74 19.72 -9.86 2.83
C TYR A 74 21.26 -9.97 2.75
N GLY A 75 21.82 -9.37 1.69
CA GLY A 75 23.25 -9.16 1.41
C GLY A 75 24.09 -10.40 1.08
N THR A 76 23.44 -11.51 0.73
CA THR A 76 24.11 -12.64 0.06
C THR A 76 24.18 -12.45 -1.46
N SER A 77 23.11 -11.89 -2.05
CA SER A 77 22.97 -11.57 -3.47
C SER A 77 21.77 -10.62 -3.66
N THR A 78 21.64 -10.04 -4.84
CA THR A 78 20.39 -9.38 -5.25
C THR A 78 19.33 -10.45 -5.49
N ALA A 79 18.22 -10.37 -4.76
CA ALA A 79 17.08 -11.25 -4.95
C ALA A 79 15.81 -10.42 -5.20
N THR A 80 14.86 -11.02 -5.91
CA THR A 80 13.58 -10.40 -6.26
C THR A 80 12.50 -10.88 -5.32
N VAL A 81 11.70 -9.95 -4.80
CA VAL A 81 10.45 -10.24 -4.09
C VAL A 81 9.30 -9.74 -4.94
N ASP A 82 8.43 -10.66 -5.35
CA ASP A 82 7.30 -10.34 -6.22
C ASP A 82 5.98 -10.53 -5.47
N PHE A 83 5.38 -9.43 -5.01
CA PHE A 83 4.07 -9.46 -4.33
C PHE A 83 2.89 -9.64 -5.28
N THR A 84 3.09 -9.64 -6.60
CA THR A 84 2.04 -9.86 -7.59
C THR A 84 1.73 -11.34 -7.80
N LEU A 85 2.65 -12.23 -7.43
CA LEU A 85 2.44 -13.67 -7.56
C LEU A 85 1.56 -14.22 -6.42
N PRO A 86 0.52 -15.02 -6.74
CA PRO A 86 -0.27 -15.74 -5.72
C PRO A 86 0.57 -16.66 -4.84
N GLY A 87 1.68 -17.20 -5.37
CA GLY A 87 2.58 -18.12 -4.66
C GLY A 87 3.49 -17.44 -3.63
N THR A 88 3.68 -16.11 -3.70
CA THR A 88 4.48 -15.38 -2.71
C THR A 88 3.73 -15.38 -1.38
N GLN A 89 4.28 -16.01 -0.35
CA GLN A 89 3.65 -16.05 0.97
C GLN A 89 3.80 -14.71 1.66
N VAL A 90 2.68 -14.19 2.16
CA VAL A 90 2.60 -12.92 2.88
C VAL A 90 2.18 -13.16 4.32
N TYR A 91 2.55 -12.25 5.20
CA TYR A 91 2.23 -12.32 6.63
C TYR A 91 0.70 -12.34 6.85
N ASP A 92 -0.01 -11.53 6.06
CA ASP A 92 -1.46 -11.42 6.06
C ASP A 92 -2.00 -11.74 4.67
N ALA A 93 -2.74 -12.86 4.57
CA ALA A 93 -3.36 -13.27 3.31
C ALA A 93 -4.40 -12.24 2.83
N ASP A 94 -5.05 -11.54 3.77
CA ASP A 94 -6.00 -10.48 3.46
C ASP A 94 -5.29 -9.18 3.10
N ALA A 95 -3.95 -9.05 3.11
CA ALA A 95 -3.29 -7.83 2.60
C ALA A 95 -3.43 -7.67 1.08
N ARG A 96 -3.78 -8.75 0.36
CA ARG A 96 -3.87 -8.78 -1.11
C ARG A 96 -5.18 -9.38 -1.60
N LYS A 97 -5.58 -9.05 -2.82
CA LYS A 97 -6.68 -9.70 -3.55
C LYS A 97 -6.22 -10.09 -4.94
N ASN A 98 -6.78 -11.18 -5.47
CA ASN A 98 -6.49 -11.62 -6.84
C ASN A 98 -7.40 -10.86 -7.83
N VAL A 99 -6.78 -10.23 -8.82
CA VAL A 99 -7.44 -9.63 -9.98
C VAL A 99 -6.82 -10.25 -11.22
N ASP A 100 -7.56 -11.12 -11.89
CA ASP A 100 -7.16 -11.79 -13.14
C ASP A 100 -5.78 -12.48 -13.10
N GLY A 101 -5.43 -13.07 -11.96
CA GLY A 101 -4.17 -13.80 -11.75
C GLY A 101 -3.05 -12.96 -11.12
N VAL A 102 -3.27 -11.66 -10.95
CA VAL A 102 -2.33 -10.72 -10.33
C VAL A 102 -2.82 -10.37 -8.93
N MET A 103 -1.95 -10.54 -7.93
CA MET A 103 -2.24 -10.10 -6.57
C MET A 103 -2.03 -8.59 -6.46
N VAL A 104 -3.07 -7.87 -6.04
CA VAL A 104 -3.05 -6.41 -5.83
C VAL A 104 -3.37 -6.06 -4.38
N LEU A 105 -2.94 -4.88 -3.93
CA LEU A 105 -3.14 -4.41 -2.56
C LEU A 105 -4.55 -3.83 -2.36
N ALA A 106 -5.01 -3.81 -1.11
CA ALA A 106 -6.28 -3.18 -0.76
C ALA A 106 -6.15 -1.65 -0.75
N ALA A 107 -6.78 -1.00 -1.73
CA ALA A 107 -6.87 0.46 -1.83
C ALA A 107 -7.70 1.08 -0.70
N GLY A 108 -7.38 2.34 -0.36
CA GLY A 108 -8.31 3.23 0.31
C GLY A 108 -7.88 3.78 1.66
N ASP A 109 -6.67 3.46 2.13
CA ASP A 109 -6.11 4.09 3.34
C ASP A 109 -5.68 5.53 3.00
N ALA A 110 -6.66 6.41 2.84
CA ALA A 110 -6.45 7.81 2.43
C ALA A 110 -5.77 8.64 3.53
N THR A 111 -5.73 8.12 4.76
CA THR A 111 -5.12 8.77 5.93
C THR A 111 -3.74 8.23 6.29
N PHE A 112 -3.28 7.18 5.61
CA PHE A 112 -2.00 6.50 5.82
C PHE A 112 -1.82 5.92 7.24
N ASN A 113 -2.93 5.61 7.91
CA ASN A 113 -2.98 5.20 9.30
C ASN A 113 -3.00 3.66 9.47
N GLU A 114 -2.93 2.90 8.37
CA GLU A 114 -2.98 1.44 8.35
C GLU A 114 -4.33 0.84 8.78
N GLU A 115 -5.39 1.65 8.83
CA GLU A 115 -6.76 1.24 9.12
C GLU A 115 -7.72 1.72 8.03
N LEU A 116 -8.37 0.79 7.32
CA LEU A 116 -9.37 1.12 6.33
C LEU A 116 -10.78 1.15 6.94
N LYS A 117 -11.44 2.31 6.85
CA LYS A 117 -12.76 2.59 7.44
C LYS A 117 -13.63 3.41 6.47
N TYR A 118 -14.88 2.98 6.25
CA TYR A 118 -15.84 3.77 5.45
C TYR A 118 -16.79 4.64 6.28
N VAL A 119 -17.08 4.25 7.53
CA VAL A 119 -17.94 4.99 8.45
C VAL A 119 -17.27 5.12 9.82
N GLY A 120 -17.83 5.98 10.68
CA GLY A 120 -17.30 6.24 12.02
C GLY A 120 -16.24 7.35 12.03
N LEU A 121 -15.75 7.65 13.23
CA LEU A 121 -14.69 8.65 13.41
C LEU A 121 -13.39 8.17 12.75
N GLY A 122 -12.74 9.05 11.99
CA GLY A 122 -11.49 8.72 11.31
C GLY A 122 -11.67 7.77 10.12
N ASN A 123 -12.81 7.84 9.44
CA ASN A 123 -13.01 7.12 8.18
C ASN A 123 -12.21 7.75 7.03
N ASP A 124 -11.91 6.96 6.01
CA ASP A 124 -11.09 7.36 4.87
C ASP A 124 -11.87 8.12 3.79
N ARG A 125 -13.22 8.10 3.82
CA ARG A 125 -14.03 8.81 2.83
C ARG A 125 -14.16 10.31 3.13
N ASP A 126 -14.12 10.72 4.39
CA ASP A 126 -14.30 12.12 4.77
C ASP A 126 -13.16 13.03 4.28
N PRO A 127 -11.87 12.61 4.32
CA PRO A 127 -10.78 13.33 3.65
C PRO A 127 -11.04 13.60 2.16
N ILE A 128 -11.61 12.63 1.43
CA ILE A 128 -11.96 12.80 0.00
C ILE A 128 -12.97 13.95 -0.17
N LEU A 129 -14.02 13.97 0.66
CA LEU A 129 -15.02 15.05 0.59
C LEU A 129 -14.40 16.40 0.95
N SER A 130 -13.58 16.43 2.01
CA SER A 130 -12.86 17.64 2.44
C SER A 130 -11.97 18.20 1.34
N ARG A 131 -11.20 17.34 0.66
CA ARG A 131 -10.31 17.70 -0.45
C ARG A 131 -11.06 18.49 -1.53
N ILE A 132 -12.22 18.02 -1.96
CA ILE A 132 -12.99 18.64 -3.05
C ILE A 132 -13.83 19.86 -2.61
N GLY A 133 -13.73 20.32 -1.36
CA GLY A 133 -14.43 21.50 -0.85
C GLY A 133 -15.48 21.23 0.24
N GLY A 134 -15.60 20.00 0.73
CA GLY A 134 -16.21 19.63 2.02
C GLY A 134 -17.73 19.58 2.10
N SER A 135 -18.46 20.32 1.25
CA SER A 135 -19.92 20.46 1.38
C SER A 135 -20.70 20.01 0.15
N VAL A 136 -20.21 20.34 -1.04
CA VAL A 136 -20.83 19.96 -2.31
C VAL A 136 -20.01 18.82 -2.93
N PRO A 137 -20.53 17.59 -3.02
CA PRO A 137 -19.73 16.42 -3.36
C PRO A 137 -19.42 16.28 -4.86
N THR A 138 -19.85 17.23 -5.69
CA THR A 138 -19.75 17.16 -7.17
C THR A 138 -18.50 17.82 -7.73
N ALA A 139 -17.72 18.53 -6.90
CA ALA A 139 -16.45 19.09 -7.31
C ALA A 139 -15.41 17.97 -7.53
N THR A 140 -14.40 18.28 -8.32
CA THR A 140 -13.25 17.40 -8.57
C THR A 140 -11.97 18.21 -8.45
N ILE A 141 -10.89 17.56 -8.03
CA ILE A 141 -9.57 18.18 -7.94
C ILE A 141 -8.55 17.27 -8.61
N ALA A 142 -7.89 17.79 -9.64
CA ALA A 142 -6.74 17.13 -10.24
C ALA A 142 -5.50 17.27 -9.37
N GLY A 143 -4.64 16.26 -9.38
CA GLY A 143 -3.33 16.29 -8.75
C GLY A 143 -2.95 15.00 -8.05
N TYR A 144 -1.79 15.05 -7.43
CA TYR A 144 -1.21 13.91 -6.72
C TYR A 144 -1.57 14.00 -5.23
N TRP A 145 -2.70 13.40 -4.87
CA TRP A 145 -3.33 13.53 -3.54
C TRP A 145 -3.50 12.18 -2.85
N PRO A 146 -3.26 12.03 -1.53
CA PRO A 146 -3.53 10.77 -0.82
C PRO A 146 -4.97 10.29 -1.02
N GLU A 147 -5.91 11.21 -1.20
CA GLU A 147 -7.33 10.95 -1.42
C GLU A 147 -7.67 10.45 -2.83
N ASP A 148 -6.71 10.44 -3.78
CA ASP A 148 -6.84 9.84 -5.12
C ASP A 148 -6.61 8.32 -5.01
N VAL A 149 -7.63 7.61 -4.53
CA VAL A 149 -7.58 6.19 -4.16
C VAL A 149 -7.45 5.30 -5.38
N ASN A 150 -8.04 5.71 -6.51
CA ASN A 150 -7.98 4.94 -7.75
C ASN A 150 -6.72 5.25 -8.60
N MET A 151 -5.92 6.25 -8.20
CA MET A 151 -4.69 6.69 -8.84
C MET A 151 -4.87 7.21 -10.28
N ASP A 152 -6.03 7.82 -10.59
CA ASP A 152 -6.33 8.40 -11.90
C ASP A 152 -5.91 9.88 -12.02
N GLY A 153 -5.38 10.45 -10.93
CA GLY A 153 -4.93 11.84 -10.85
C GLY A 153 -6.06 12.84 -10.61
N ILE A 154 -7.29 12.39 -10.32
CA ILE A 154 -8.46 13.24 -10.07
C ILE A 154 -9.25 12.73 -8.87
N VAL A 155 -9.21 13.50 -7.77
CA VAL A 155 -10.03 13.24 -6.58
C VAL A 155 -11.48 13.64 -6.84
N LYS A 156 -12.43 12.71 -6.63
CA LYS A 156 -13.88 12.93 -6.72
C LYS A 156 -14.65 12.06 -5.72
N TYR A 157 -15.72 12.62 -5.16
CA TYR A 157 -16.51 11.94 -4.12
C TYR A 157 -17.74 11.20 -4.68
N VAL A 158 -18.36 11.68 -5.76
CA VAL A 158 -19.49 10.99 -6.43
C VAL A 158 -19.25 10.85 -7.94
N GLY A 159 -20.14 10.11 -8.60
CA GLY A 159 -20.05 9.82 -10.02
C GLY A 159 -19.27 8.53 -10.31
N ALA A 160 -19.15 8.19 -11.59
CA ALA A 160 -18.37 7.04 -12.01
C ALA A 160 -16.90 7.19 -11.60
N ASN A 161 -16.26 6.07 -11.25
CA ASN A 161 -14.86 5.98 -10.84
C ASN A 161 -14.49 6.80 -9.59
N ASN A 162 -15.43 7.18 -8.73
CA ASN A 162 -15.11 7.97 -7.53
C ASN A 162 -14.17 7.25 -6.54
N ASP A 163 -13.50 8.01 -5.68
CA ASP A 163 -12.47 7.50 -4.78
C ASP A 163 -13.01 6.83 -3.52
N ARG A 164 -14.27 7.11 -3.17
CA ARG A 164 -14.88 6.51 -1.96
C ARG A 164 -15.39 5.08 -2.21
N ASP A 165 -15.77 4.74 -3.43
CA ASP A 165 -16.32 3.41 -3.74
C ASP A 165 -15.27 2.28 -3.56
N PRO A 166 -14.00 2.43 -3.95
CA PRO A 166 -12.97 1.44 -3.63
C PRO A 166 -12.83 1.18 -2.11
N ILE A 167 -12.91 2.22 -1.27
CA ILE A 167 -12.91 2.08 0.20
C ILE A 167 -14.11 1.22 0.63
N LEU A 168 -15.32 1.58 0.15
CA LEU A 168 -16.56 0.86 0.45
C LEU A 168 -16.46 -0.63 0.13
N LEU A 169 -15.97 -0.95 -1.06
CA LEU A 169 -15.82 -2.34 -1.52
C LEU A 169 -14.82 -3.12 -0.65
N ASN A 170 -13.71 -2.50 -0.27
CA ASN A 170 -12.65 -3.15 0.50
C ASN A 170 -13.01 -3.35 1.99
N VAL A 171 -14.08 -2.71 2.50
CA VAL A 171 -14.63 -2.93 3.86
C VAL A 171 -15.95 -3.72 3.89
N GLY A 172 -16.30 -4.41 2.80
CA GLY A 172 -17.46 -5.31 2.76
C GLY A 172 -18.68 -4.79 2.00
N GLY A 173 -18.57 -3.66 1.30
CA GLY A 173 -19.57 -3.18 0.34
C GLY A 173 -20.87 -2.77 1.01
N SER A 174 -21.89 -3.63 0.96
CA SER A 174 -23.25 -3.31 1.43
C SER A 174 -23.36 -3.10 2.95
N THR A 175 -22.39 -3.59 3.72
CA THR A 175 -22.36 -3.44 5.19
C THR A 175 -21.06 -2.72 5.60
N PRO A 176 -21.01 -1.39 5.53
CA PRO A 176 -19.77 -0.63 5.60
C PRO A 176 -19.26 -0.38 7.03
N THR A 177 -19.61 -1.24 7.98
CA THR A 177 -19.25 -1.11 9.39
C THR A 177 -17.99 -1.88 9.77
N ALA A 178 -17.43 -2.67 8.85
CA ALA A 178 -16.18 -3.36 9.10
C ALA A 178 -15.01 -2.37 9.11
N VAL A 179 -14.01 -2.70 9.92
CA VAL A 179 -12.70 -2.06 9.92
C VAL A 179 -11.71 -3.10 9.43
N ARG A 180 -10.86 -2.73 8.48
CA ARG A 180 -9.78 -3.59 8.01
C ARG A 180 -8.44 -2.96 8.37
N ASN A 181 -7.73 -3.60 9.28
CA ASN A 181 -6.42 -3.15 9.71
C ASN A 181 -5.35 -3.85 8.87
N ALA A 182 -4.28 -3.14 8.55
CA ALA A 182 -3.08 -3.80 8.09
C ALA A 182 -2.55 -4.71 9.19
N GLN A 183 -2.35 -5.98 8.88
CA GLN A 183 -1.72 -6.89 9.83
C GLN A 183 -0.21 -6.87 9.58
N LEU A 184 0.45 -5.92 10.25
CA LEU A 184 1.88 -5.92 10.47
C LEU A 184 2.13 -6.18 11.97
N PRO A 185 3.17 -6.95 12.34
CA PRO A 185 3.53 -7.18 13.74
C PRO A 185 4.11 -5.95 14.46
#